data_AF-A0AAE7CCM5-F1
#
_entry.id   AF-A0AAE7CCM5-F1
#
_cell.length_a   1.000
_cell.length_b   1.000
_cell.length_c   1.000
_cell.angle_alpha   90.00
_cell.angle_beta   90.00
_cell.angle_gamma   90.00
#
_symmetry.space_group_name_H-M   'P 1'
#
loop_
_entity.id
_entity.type
_entity.pdbx_description
1 polymer ?
#
loop_
_entity_poly.entity_id
_entity_poly.type
_entity_poly.pdbx_seq_one_letter_code
_entity_poly.pdbx_strand_id
1 'polypeptide(L)'
;MPRKLTIIANLAIAMAVTAGAPTAAYASTAASNQNAPHHYVVVTAAMPKNMVDAALRHEVISHPDEASQVSTRWQDYMDRLVVMRIAAQSKIYFKHNLNYTAVRVATQQPDTGRQEYGSTWEYITTFEKIEENGEISDSQQVRTLVDFRNVDGDPQGVVTSYCLGIDGACPSWINETVG
;
A
#
# COMPACT_ATOMS: atom_id res chain seq x y z
N MET A 1 18.12 21.84 69.32
CA MET A 1 19.17 22.03 68.29
C MET A 1 20.15 20.87 68.42
N PRO A 2 20.63 20.19 67.36
CA PRO A 2 20.84 20.66 65.99
C PRO A 2 20.09 19.90 64.87
N ARG A 3 19.96 20.59 63.72
CA ARG A 3 19.57 20.12 62.38
C ARG A 3 20.73 19.40 61.68
N LYS A 4 20.47 18.29 60.98
CA LYS A 4 21.25 17.70 59.85
C LYS A 4 20.34 16.69 59.14
N LEU A 5 20.37 16.42 57.84
CA LEU A 5 20.72 17.12 56.61
C LEU A 5 20.10 16.23 55.51
N THR A 6 19.46 16.82 54.51
CA THR A 6 18.77 16.14 53.40
C THR A 6 19.71 15.28 52.56
N ILE A 7 19.27 14.06 52.18
CA ILE A 7 19.70 13.40 50.93
C ILE A 7 18.44 12.82 50.27
N ILE A 8 18.06 13.40 49.14
CA ILE A 8 17.05 12.87 48.21
C ILE A 8 17.79 11.94 47.26
N ALA A 9 17.51 10.63 47.34
CA ALA A 9 17.98 9.66 46.38
C ALA A 9 16.90 9.45 45.31
N ASN A 10 17.15 9.93 44.09
CA ASN A 10 16.37 9.62 42.90
C ASN A 10 16.67 8.16 42.50
N LEU A 11 15.70 7.26 42.69
CA LEU A 11 15.74 5.92 42.12
C LEU A 11 14.89 5.91 40.84
N ALA A 12 15.54 6.01 39.68
CA ALA A 12 14.92 5.73 38.39
C ALA A 12 14.85 4.20 38.21
N ILE A 13 13.66 3.63 38.27
CA ILE A 13 13.41 2.24 37.89
C ILE A 13 13.00 2.24 36.42
N ALA A 14 13.93 1.87 35.55
CA ALA A 14 13.62 1.53 34.17
C ALA A 14 13.00 0.12 34.14
N MET A 15 11.68 0.05 33.95
CA MET A 15 11.02 -1.21 33.62
C MET A 15 11.11 -1.43 32.11
N ALA A 16 11.95 -2.37 31.69
CA ALA A 16 11.96 -2.88 30.33
C ALA A 16 10.68 -3.71 30.10
N VAL A 17 9.79 -3.21 29.25
CA VAL A 17 8.64 -3.96 28.77
C VAL A 17 9.07 -4.69 27.50
N THR A 18 9.48 -5.95 27.62
CA THR A 18 9.62 -6.83 26.45
C THR A 18 8.24 -7.29 26.02
N ALA A 19 7.62 -6.56 25.10
CA ALA A 19 6.44 -7.04 24.37
C ALA A 19 6.90 -8.00 23.27
N GLY A 20 6.96 -9.30 23.60
CA GLY A 20 6.99 -10.35 22.58
C GLY A 20 5.63 -10.41 21.90
N ALA A 21 5.48 -9.81 20.73
CA ALA A 21 4.29 -9.98 19.91
C ALA A 21 4.29 -11.41 19.33
N PRO A 22 3.18 -12.17 19.44
CA PRO A 22 3.08 -13.45 18.78
C PRO A 22 3.04 -13.23 17.26
N THR A 23 4.02 -13.75 16.54
CA THR A 23 3.92 -13.94 15.09
C THR A 23 2.85 -14.99 14.83
N ALA A 24 1.60 -14.53 14.69
CA ALA A 24 0.56 -15.34 14.08
C ALA A 24 0.94 -15.54 12.61
N ALA A 25 1.51 -16.70 12.32
CA ALA A 25 1.59 -17.22 10.96
C ALA A 25 0.14 -17.39 10.48
N TYR A 26 -0.36 -16.39 9.76
CA TYR A 26 -1.59 -16.56 8.99
C TYR A 26 -1.27 -17.46 7.80
N ALA A 27 -1.28 -18.76 8.07
CA ALA A 27 -1.56 -19.77 7.06
C ALA A 27 -3.00 -19.53 6.59
N SER A 28 -3.19 -18.61 5.65
CA SER A 28 -4.45 -18.49 4.93
C SER A 28 -4.55 -19.69 3.99
N THR A 29 -5.28 -20.71 4.43
CA THR A 29 -5.88 -21.73 3.57
C THR A 29 -6.86 -21.03 2.63
N ALA A 30 -6.35 -20.47 1.53
CA ALA A 30 -7.17 -20.18 0.38
C ALA A 30 -7.50 -21.54 -0.26
N ALA A 31 -8.76 -21.95 -0.16
CA ALA A 31 -9.27 -23.05 -0.95
C ALA A 31 -9.07 -22.67 -2.43
N SER A 32 -8.08 -23.29 -3.07
CA SER A 32 -7.80 -23.17 -4.48
C SER A 32 -9.03 -23.67 -5.25
N ASN A 33 -9.79 -22.77 -5.87
CA ASN A 33 -10.79 -23.18 -6.84
C ASN A 33 -10.07 -23.41 -8.18
N GLN A 34 -9.63 -24.66 -8.39
CA GLN A 34 -8.76 -25.11 -9.49
C GLN A 34 -9.43 -25.14 -10.89
N ASN A 35 -10.38 -24.26 -11.20
CA ASN A 35 -11.21 -24.39 -12.41
C ASN A 35 -11.35 -23.10 -13.25
N ALA A 36 -10.25 -22.38 -13.47
CA ALA A 36 -10.17 -21.39 -14.55
C ALA A 36 -9.19 -21.88 -15.63
N PRO A 37 -9.59 -22.07 -16.91
CA PRO A 37 -8.76 -22.81 -17.88
C PRO A 37 -7.47 -22.14 -18.33
N HIS A 38 -7.21 -20.86 -18.01
CA HIS A 38 -5.98 -20.20 -18.43
C HIS A 38 -5.54 -19.14 -17.40
N HIS A 39 -4.48 -19.43 -16.65
CA HIS A 39 -3.76 -18.44 -15.85
C HIS A 39 -2.92 -17.57 -16.78
N TYR A 40 -3.31 -16.32 -17.01
CA TYR A 40 -2.47 -15.34 -17.70
C TYR A 40 -2.08 -14.21 -16.74
N VAL A 41 -0.85 -13.72 -16.89
CA VAL A 41 -0.32 -12.58 -16.14
C VAL A 41 -0.03 -11.48 -17.14
N VAL A 42 -0.69 -10.33 -17.00
CA VAL A 42 -0.44 -9.16 -17.85
C VAL A 42 0.79 -8.42 -17.30
N VAL A 43 1.86 -8.39 -18.07
CA VAL A 43 3.13 -7.76 -17.71
C VAL A 43 3.54 -6.75 -18.78
N THR A 44 4.18 -5.66 -18.37
CA THR A 44 4.76 -4.70 -19.34
C THR A 44 5.99 -5.32 -20.00
N ALA A 45 6.29 -4.97 -21.26
CA ALA A 45 7.48 -5.47 -21.96
C ALA A 45 8.82 -5.15 -21.26
N ALA A 46 8.84 -4.13 -20.40
CA ALA A 46 10.00 -3.75 -19.59
C ALA A 46 10.12 -4.54 -18.26
N MET A 47 9.18 -5.43 -17.95
CA MET A 47 9.17 -6.16 -16.69
C MET A 47 10.25 -7.25 -16.72
N PRO A 48 11.21 -7.27 -15.77
CA PRO A 48 12.29 -8.24 -15.80
C PRO A 48 11.76 -9.65 -15.54
N LYS A 49 12.36 -10.63 -16.21
CA LYS A 49 11.89 -12.03 -16.26
C LYS A 49 11.71 -12.67 -14.89
N ASN A 50 12.59 -12.35 -13.93
CA ASN A 50 12.49 -12.84 -12.56
C ASN A 50 11.17 -12.44 -11.87
N MET A 51 10.62 -11.27 -12.20
CA MET A 51 9.35 -10.82 -11.67
C MET A 51 8.15 -11.44 -12.38
N VAL A 52 8.24 -11.63 -13.69
CA VAL A 52 7.24 -12.38 -14.45
C VAL A 52 7.16 -13.80 -13.87
N ASP A 53 8.32 -14.41 -13.63
CA ASP A 53 8.44 -15.75 -13.07
C ASP A 53 7.94 -15.80 -11.60
N ALA A 54 8.19 -14.78 -10.78
CA ALA A 54 7.67 -14.68 -9.41
C ALA A 54 6.14 -14.50 -9.37
N ALA A 55 5.60 -13.66 -10.26
CA ALA A 55 4.17 -13.47 -10.42
C ALA A 55 3.47 -14.76 -10.89
N LEU A 56 4.11 -15.53 -11.78
CA LEU A 56 3.63 -16.85 -12.20
C LEU A 56 3.70 -17.90 -11.08
N ARG A 57 4.68 -17.80 -10.17
CA ARG A 57 4.87 -18.75 -9.08
C ARG A 57 4.13 -18.41 -7.77
N HIS A 58 3.46 -17.26 -7.69
CA HIS A 58 2.86 -16.76 -6.43
C HIS A 58 3.88 -16.66 -5.27
N GLU A 59 5.17 -16.52 -5.59
CA GLU A 59 6.23 -16.45 -4.58
C GLU A 59 6.39 -15.01 -4.10
N VAL A 60 6.16 -14.78 -2.80
CA VAL A 60 6.55 -13.55 -2.12
C VAL A 60 8.09 -13.58 -2.03
N ILE A 61 8.77 -12.88 -2.94
CA ILE A 61 10.21 -12.66 -2.80
C ILE A 61 10.42 -11.65 -1.66
N SER A 62 10.54 -12.16 -0.44
CA SER A 62 11.00 -11.38 0.71
C SER A 62 12.53 -11.38 0.75
N HIS A 63 13.15 -10.28 0.33
CA HIS A 63 14.46 -9.88 0.85
C HIS A 63 14.19 -8.87 1.96
N PRO A 64 14.41 -9.22 3.24
CA PRO A 64 13.88 -8.44 4.36
C PRO A 64 14.52 -7.07 4.58
N ASP A 65 15.65 -6.76 3.95
CA ASP A 65 16.43 -5.54 4.27
C ASP A 65 16.54 -4.50 3.14
N GLU A 66 16.03 -4.79 1.93
CA GLU A 66 16.08 -3.84 0.80
C GLU A 66 14.67 -3.56 0.27
N ALA A 67 14.38 -2.29 0.01
CA ALA A 67 13.09 -1.95 -0.57
C ALA A 67 13.02 -2.45 -2.02
N SER A 68 11.88 -3.05 -2.37
CA SER A 68 11.60 -3.50 -3.74
C SER A 68 11.90 -2.40 -4.77
N GLN A 69 12.43 -2.78 -5.93
CA GLN A 69 12.77 -1.85 -7.01
C GLN A 69 11.58 -0.94 -7.37
N VAL A 70 11.89 0.33 -7.61
CA VAL A 70 10.93 1.32 -8.10
C VAL A 70 10.50 0.99 -9.53
N SER A 71 9.20 0.84 -9.74
CA SER A 71 8.61 0.71 -11.08
C SER A 71 8.39 2.08 -11.72
N THR A 72 7.71 2.98 -11.01
CA THR A 72 7.34 4.30 -11.54
C THR A 72 7.25 5.36 -10.44
N ARG A 73 7.25 6.63 -10.85
CA ARG A 73 7.26 7.83 -9.99
C ARG A 73 6.31 8.88 -10.53
N TRP A 74 5.69 9.66 -9.65
CA TRP A 74 4.86 10.81 -10.00
C TRP A 74 4.76 11.79 -8.82
N GLN A 75 4.18 12.97 -9.05
CA GLN A 75 3.86 13.92 -7.97
C GLN A 75 2.40 13.74 -7.54
N ASP A 76 2.14 13.76 -6.24
CA ASP A 76 0.78 13.80 -5.69
C ASP A 76 0.15 15.20 -5.76
N TYR A 77 -1.07 15.35 -5.23
CA TYR A 77 -1.79 16.64 -5.20
C TYR A 77 -1.12 17.75 -4.38
N MET A 78 -0.08 17.44 -3.60
CA MET A 78 0.71 18.37 -2.80
C MET A 78 2.14 18.54 -3.34
N ASP A 79 2.39 18.15 -4.60
CA ASP A 79 3.71 18.17 -5.24
C ASP A 79 4.77 17.34 -4.51
N ARG A 80 4.37 16.26 -3.82
CA ARG A 80 5.28 15.31 -3.16
C ARG A 80 5.56 14.12 -4.06
N LEU A 81 6.83 13.72 -4.09
CA LEU A 81 7.27 12.57 -4.86
C LEU A 81 6.63 11.29 -4.30
N VAL A 82 5.80 10.64 -5.11
CA VAL A 82 5.28 9.31 -4.86
C VAL A 82 6.03 8.31 -5.72
N VAL A 83 6.30 7.15 -5.13
CA VAL A 83 7.00 6.04 -5.75
C VAL A 83 6.08 4.82 -5.73
N MET A 84 5.91 4.15 -6.87
CA MET A 84 5.36 2.80 -6.91
C MET A 84 6.50 1.80 -7.00
N ARG A 85 6.60 0.93 -6.01
CA ARG A 85 7.52 -0.21 -6.04
C ARG A 85 6.83 -1.42 -6.61
N ILE A 86 7.62 -2.25 -7.27
CA ILE A 86 7.19 -3.46 -7.95
C ILE A 86 6.33 -4.36 -7.05
N ALA A 87 6.80 -4.66 -5.84
CA ALA A 87 6.10 -5.56 -4.94
C ALA A 87 4.73 -5.00 -4.51
N ALA A 88 4.66 -3.69 -4.27
CA ALA A 88 3.39 -3.02 -3.95
C ALA A 88 2.43 -3.05 -5.14
N GLN A 89 2.92 -2.75 -6.34
CA GLN A 89 2.11 -2.79 -7.56
C GLN A 89 1.51 -4.17 -7.80
N SER A 90 2.33 -5.23 -7.72
CA SER A 90 1.86 -6.61 -7.89
C SER A 90 0.82 -6.97 -6.84
N LYS A 91 1.07 -6.66 -5.56
CA LYS A 91 0.11 -6.90 -4.48
C LYS A 91 -1.21 -6.19 -4.74
N ILE A 92 -1.18 -4.92 -5.10
CA ILE A 92 -2.38 -4.11 -5.37
C ILE A 92 -3.15 -4.67 -6.56
N TYR A 93 -2.47 -5.02 -7.65
CA TYR A 93 -3.09 -5.60 -8.82
C TYR A 93 -3.74 -6.96 -8.51
N PHE A 94 -2.99 -7.92 -7.96
CA PHE A 94 -3.51 -9.28 -7.75
C PHE A 94 -4.53 -9.37 -6.62
N LYS A 95 -4.40 -8.57 -5.56
CA LYS A 95 -5.30 -8.65 -4.41
C LYS A 95 -6.51 -7.73 -4.54
N HIS A 96 -6.32 -6.55 -5.12
CA HIS A 96 -7.31 -5.48 -5.12
C HIS A 96 -7.81 -5.11 -6.50
N ASN A 97 -7.30 -5.74 -7.58
CA ASN A 97 -7.69 -5.45 -8.96
C ASN A 97 -7.58 -3.96 -9.32
N LEU A 98 -6.49 -3.31 -8.89
CA LEU A 98 -6.19 -1.92 -9.24
C LEU A 98 -4.87 -1.85 -10.02
N ASN A 99 -4.89 -1.16 -11.17
CA ASN A 99 -3.70 -0.87 -11.96
C ASN A 99 -2.98 0.39 -11.44
N TYR A 100 -1.76 0.62 -11.92
CA TYR A 100 -0.97 1.76 -11.45
C TYR A 100 -1.61 3.12 -11.80
N THR A 101 -2.39 3.20 -12.89
CA THR A 101 -3.07 4.43 -13.32
C THR A 101 -4.11 4.87 -12.29
N ALA A 102 -4.98 3.95 -11.85
CA ALA A 102 -5.97 4.22 -10.82
C ALA A 102 -5.30 4.69 -9.51
N VAL A 103 -4.21 4.04 -9.10
CA VAL A 103 -3.46 4.44 -7.90
C VAL A 103 -2.83 5.83 -8.05
N ARG A 104 -2.25 6.12 -9.22
CA ARG A 104 -1.69 7.45 -9.52
C ARG A 104 -2.76 8.51 -9.41
N VAL A 105 -3.88 8.34 -10.10
CA VAL A 105 -5.01 9.28 -10.08
C VAL A 105 -5.53 9.48 -8.66
N ALA A 106 -5.66 8.41 -7.86
CA ALA A 106 -6.11 8.52 -6.48
C ALA A 106 -5.24 9.45 -5.63
N THR A 107 -3.92 9.46 -5.85
CA THR A 107 -3.02 10.37 -5.13
C THR A 107 -2.94 11.78 -5.74
N GLN A 108 -3.25 11.93 -7.02
CA GLN A 108 -3.20 13.22 -7.74
C GLN A 108 -4.49 14.02 -7.59
N GLN A 109 -5.62 13.35 -7.41
CA GLN A 109 -6.96 13.94 -7.35
C GLN A 109 -7.77 13.32 -6.20
N PRO A 110 -7.31 13.40 -4.94
CA PRO A 110 -8.07 12.87 -3.83
C PRO A 110 -9.24 13.79 -3.43
N ASP A 111 -10.31 13.19 -2.91
CA ASP A 111 -11.35 13.91 -2.17
C ASP A 111 -10.76 14.44 -0.86
N THR A 112 -9.94 13.61 -0.22
CA THR A 112 -9.24 13.95 1.02
C THR A 112 -7.84 13.36 1.04
N GLY A 113 -6.89 14.12 1.57
CA GLY A 113 -5.55 13.65 1.88
C GLY A 113 -5.17 14.05 3.29
N ARG A 114 -4.76 13.09 4.13
CA ARG A 114 -4.34 13.36 5.51
C ARG A 114 -3.20 12.45 5.95
N GLN A 115 -2.41 12.94 6.90
CA GLN A 115 -1.44 12.12 7.59
C GLN A 115 -2.18 11.10 8.48
N GLU A 116 -1.89 9.81 8.30
CA GLU A 116 -2.50 8.73 9.09
C GLU A 116 -1.64 8.44 10.33
N TYR A 117 -0.35 8.20 10.13
CA TYR A 117 0.63 8.01 11.19
C TYR A 117 2.06 8.20 10.65
N GLY A 118 2.99 8.68 11.48
CA GLY A 118 4.39 8.82 11.07
C GLY A 118 4.54 9.56 9.74
N SER A 119 5.24 8.99 8.77
CA SER A 119 5.35 9.55 7.41
C SER A 119 4.29 9.02 6.43
N THR A 120 3.31 8.25 6.91
CA THR A 120 2.24 7.67 6.08
C THR A 120 1.08 8.64 5.91
N TRP A 121 0.65 8.78 4.67
CA TRP A 121 -0.49 9.55 4.25
C TRP A 121 -1.56 8.67 3.62
N GLU A 122 -2.79 8.96 3.99
CA GLU A 122 -4.00 8.40 3.43
C GLU A 122 -4.58 9.36 2.39
N TYR A 123 -5.00 8.79 1.27
CA TYR A 123 -5.75 9.44 0.21
C TYR A 123 -7.05 8.66 0.03
N ILE A 124 -8.18 9.37 0.11
CA ILE A 124 -9.49 8.83 -0.27
C ILE A 124 -9.91 9.52 -1.56
N THR A 125 -10.29 8.73 -2.56
CA THR A 125 -10.73 9.22 -3.87
C THR A 125 -11.97 8.49 -4.31
N THR A 126 -12.98 9.24 -4.74
CA THR A 126 -14.20 8.70 -5.33
C THR A 126 -14.00 8.58 -6.83
N PHE A 127 -14.03 7.36 -7.34
CA PHE A 127 -14.11 7.09 -8.77
C PHE A 127 -15.57 7.03 -9.17
N GLU A 128 -15.92 7.65 -10.29
CA GLU A 128 -17.28 7.65 -10.83
C GLU A 128 -17.26 7.01 -12.21
N LYS A 129 -18.20 6.09 -12.44
CA LYS A 129 -18.48 5.55 -13.76
C LYS A 129 -19.53 6.43 -14.41
N ILE A 130 -19.13 7.17 -15.45
CA ILE A 130 -20.00 8.10 -16.17
C ILE A 130 -20.42 7.46 -17.49
N GLU A 131 -21.72 7.37 -17.73
CA GLU A 131 -22.29 6.87 -18.99
C GLU A 131 -22.23 7.95 -20.09
N GLU A 132 -22.47 7.58 -21.35
CA GLU A 132 -22.37 8.51 -22.49
C GLU A 132 -23.32 9.72 -22.38
N ASN A 133 -24.43 9.57 -21.65
CA ASN A 133 -25.39 10.65 -21.38
C ASN A 133 -24.94 11.61 -20.26
N GLY A 134 -23.78 11.39 -19.66
CA GLY A 134 -23.22 12.18 -18.56
C GLY A 134 -23.76 11.81 -17.18
N GLU A 135 -24.62 10.78 -17.07
CA GLU A 135 -25.11 10.31 -15.78
C GLU A 135 -24.08 9.40 -15.10
N ILE A 136 -23.95 9.55 -13.79
CA ILE A 136 -23.14 8.65 -12.96
C ILE A 136 -23.94 7.36 -12.77
N SER A 137 -23.43 6.24 -13.30
CA SER A 137 -24.05 4.92 -13.14
C SER A 137 -23.49 4.11 -11.99
N ASP A 138 -22.27 4.41 -11.54
CA ASP A 138 -21.64 3.75 -10.40
C ASP A 138 -20.61 4.68 -9.74
N SER A 139 -20.32 4.45 -8.47
CA SER A 139 -19.33 5.21 -7.72
C SER A 139 -18.65 4.31 -6.69
N GLN A 140 -17.33 4.42 -6.60
CA GLN A 140 -16.55 3.63 -5.67
C GLN A 140 -15.40 4.45 -5.06
N GLN A 141 -15.34 4.46 -3.74
CA GLN A 141 -14.23 5.05 -3.02
C GLN A 141 -13.03 4.11 -2.97
N VAL A 142 -11.85 4.64 -3.31
CA VAL A 142 -10.56 3.98 -3.21
C VAL A 142 -9.74 4.66 -2.12
N ARG A 143 -9.21 3.85 -1.20
CA ARG A 143 -8.23 4.27 -0.21
C ARG A 143 -6.84 3.91 -0.71
N THR A 144 -5.95 4.88 -0.77
CA THR A 144 -4.52 4.69 -1.08
C THR A 144 -3.66 5.15 0.08
N LEU A 145 -2.70 4.33 0.50
CA LEU A 145 -1.72 4.68 1.53
C LEU A 145 -0.34 4.83 0.91
N VAL A 146 0.32 5.95 1.19
CA VAL A 146 1.68 6.25 0.74
C VAL A 146 2.54 6.57 1.96
N ASP A 147 3.67 5.90 2.09
CA ASP A 147 4.66 6.18 3.13
C ASP A 147 5.82 7.01 2.54
N PHE A 148 6.00 8.21 3.06
CA PHE A 148 7.03 9.15 2.64
C PHE A 148 8.35 9.02 3.41
N ARG A 149 8.50 8.03 4.28
CA ARG A 149 9.81 7.73 4.87
C ARG A 149 10.83 7.44 3.76
N ASN A 150 12.04 7.92 3.91
CA ASN A 150 13.12 7.63 2.98
C ASN A 150 13.60 6.19 3.15
N VAL A 151 13.66 5.43 2.06
CA VAL A 151 14.24 4.10 1.96
C VAL A 151 15.07 4.03 0.68
N ASP A 152 16.38 3.92 0.85
CA ASP A 152 17.38 3.84 -0.23
C ASP A 152 17.39 5.07 -1.16
N GLY A 153 17.14 6.26 -0.60
CA GLY A 153 17.18 7.54 -1.34
C GLY A 153 15.86 7.92 -2.02
N ASP A 154 14.88 7.02 -2.04
CA ASP A 154 13.52 7.26 -2.52
C ASP A 154 12.51 7.15 -1.35
N PRO A 155 11.30 7.72 -1.46
CA PRO A 155 10.20 7.35 -0.58
C PRO A 155 9.97 5.82 -0.55
N GLN A 156 9.51 5.30 0.59
CA GLN A 156 8.94 3.94 0.66
C GLN A 156 7.85 3.78 -0.40
N GLY A 157 7.04 4.83 -0.60
CA GLY A 157 6.09 4.93 -1.69
C GLY A 157 4.74 4.31 -1.34
N VAL A 158 4.00 3.90 -2.36
CA VAL A 158 2.69 3.27 -2.19
C VAL A 158 2.82 1.97 -1.39
N VAL A 159 2.08 1.88 -0.29
CA VAL A 159 2.01 0.70 0.59
C VAL A 159 0.86 -0.22 0.18
N THR A 160 -0.29 0.37 -0.13
CA THR A 160 -1.49 -0.34 -0.57
C THR A 160 -2.49 0.62 -1.22
N SER A 161 -3.38 0.08 -2.05
CA SER A 161 -4.56 0.76 -2.56
C SER A 161 -5.69 -0.26 -2.71
N TYR A 162 -6.92 0.10 -2.30
CA TYR A 162 -8.08 -0.81 -2.31
C TYR A 162 -9.41 -0.06 -2.21
N CYS A 163 -10.49 -0.71 -2.62
CA CYS A 163 -11.84 -0.17 -2.56
C CYS A 163 -12.44 -0.28 -1.15
N LEU A 164 -12.99 0.82 -0.64
CA LEU A 164 -13.70 0.83 0.64
C LEU A 164 -15.02 0.07 0.53
N GLY A 165 -15.36 -0.70 1.57
CA GLY A 165 -16.61 -1.47 1.62
C GLY A 165 -16.61 -2.73 0.75
N ILE A 166 -15.51 -3.05 0.06
CA ILE A 166 -15.36 -4.26 -0.76
C ILE A 166 -14.27 -5.15 -0.17
N ASP A 167 -14.64 -6.35 0.24
CA ASP A 167 -13.70 -7.40 0.61
C ASP A 167 -13.18 -8.09 -0.66
N GLY A 168 -11.98 -7.68 -1.09
CA GLY A 168 -11.26 -8.30 -2.21
C GLY A 168 -10.99 -7.34 -3.37
N ALA A 169 -11.44 -7.74 -4.56
CA ALA A 169 -11.15 -7.07 -5.81
C ALA A 169 -12.10 -5.88 -6.08
N CYS A 170 -11.53 -4.73 -6.42
CA CYS A 170 -12.25 -3.59 -6.93
C CYS A 170 -12.98 -3.91 -8.25
N PRO A 171 -14.09 -3.20 -8.56
CA PRO A 171 -14.72 -3.24 -9.87
C PRO A 171 -13.72 -2.89 -10.98
N SER A 172 -13.67 -3.71 -12.03
CA SER A 172 -12.68 -3.53 -13.11
C SER A 172 -12.81 -2.20 -13.85
N TRP A 173 -14.00 -1.58 -13.86
CA TRP A 173 -14.22 -0.29 -14.52
C TRP A 173 -13.34 0.83 -13.94
N ILE A 174 -12.91 0.73 -12.68
CA ILE A 174 -11.98 1.69 -12.07
C ILE A 174 -10.64 1.72 -12.82
N ASN A 175 -10.21 0.59 -13.40
CA ASN A 175 -8.97 0.52 -14.15
C ASN A 175 -9.03 1.20 -15.52
N GLU A 176 -10.22 1.58 -15.98
CA GLU A 176 -10.46 2.34 -17.21
C GLU A 176 -10.36 3.86 -16.97
N THR A 177 -10.02 4.27 -15.75
CA THR A 177 -9.76 5.67 -15.39
C THR A 177 -8.80 6.36 -16.37
N VAL A 178 -9.15 7.59 -16.75
CA VAL A 178 -8.30 8.51 -17.49
C VAL A 178 -7.53 9.44 -16.55
N GLY A 179 -6.24 9.66 -16.80
CA GLY A 179 -5.41 10.59 -16.02
C GLY A 179 -3.96 10.64 -16.49
#